data_AF-A0A0W0YLS6-F1
#
_entry.id   AF-A0A0W0YLS6-F1
#
_cell.length_a   1.000
_cell.length_b   1.000
_cell.length_c   1.000
_cell.angle_alpha   90.00
_cell.angle_beta   90.00
_cell.angle_gamma   90.00
#
_symmetry.space_group_name_H-M   'P 1'
#
loop_
_entity.id
_entity.type
_entity.pdbx_description
1 polymer ?
#
loop_
_entity_poly.entity_id
_entity_poly.type
_entity_poly.pdbx_seq_one_letter_code
_entity_poly.pdbx_strand_id
1 'polypeptide(L)'
;MLSTELPEYAGNEQQSIPSDDELHARAHQYIAESNQLIFQDLPKIISQIIARDVWKKRTNSYRNFGEYALNQTPDGLGIANNDMLWLLRSAMNVKTQHAGHWGDVLGEVDTSVRSYAKEKKIPIKELHGDLSEQDDPNPELFEENVITYLPSRSRSSDGQLLKLKMKDPQAYEHVVQGKMGLKEAFPQTPKKKLHPIESVKNKFSSLSKSDREAFLAWLEQEKENLL
;
A
#
# COMPACT_ATOMS: atom_id res chain seq x y z
N MET A 1 -59.35 32.39 12.21
CA MET A 1 -58.39 32.17 13.33
C MET A 1 -58.40 30.69 13.64
N LEU A 2 -57.37 29.98 13.19
CA LEU A 2 -57.13 28.57 13.48
C LEU A 2 -55.68 28.51 13.93
N SER A 3 -55.50 28.60 15.24
CA SER A 3 -54.25 28.33 15.92
C SER A 3 -54.20 26.84 16.17
N THR A 4 -53.36 26.13 15.43
CA THR A 4 -52.97 24.77 15.77
C THR A 4 -51.47 24.72 15.71
N GLU A 5 -50.88 24.67 16.91
CA GLU A 5 -49.46 24.65 17.20
C GLU A 5 -48.80 23.43 16.54
N LEU A 6 -47.71 23.67 15.81
CA LEU A 6 -46.77 22.63 15.41
C LEU A 6 -45.94 22.25 16.64
N PRO A 7 -45.76 20.96 16.97
CA PRO A 7 -44.81 20.58 18.00
C PRO A 7 -43.39 20.82 17.50
N GLU A 8 -42.69 21.77 18.13
CA GLU A 8 -41.24 21.93 18.07
C GLU A 8 -40.58 20.66 18.62
N TYR A 9 -40.27 19.70 17.75
CA TYR A 9 -39.24 18.69 18.02
C TYR A 9 -37.89 19.23 17.58
N ALA A 10 -37.44 20.28 18.26
CA ALA A 10 -36.03 20.66 18.29
C ALA A 10 -35.32 19.77 19.32
N GLY A 11 -35.13 18.49 18.96
CA GLY A 11 -34.19 17.63 19.66
C GLY A 11 -32.77 18.09 19.36
N ASN A 12 -32.32 19.14 20.04
CA ASN A 12 -30.91 19.47 20.15
C ASN A 12 -30.23 18.34 20.93
N GLU A 13 -29.76 17.31 20.25
CA GLU A 13 -28.68 16.46 20.75
C GLU A 13 -27.41 17.31 20.80
N GLN A 14 -27.31 18.16 21.82
CA GLN A 14 -26.02 18.60 22.32
C GLN A 14 -25.34 17.34 22.86
N GLN A 15 -24.59 16.65 22.00
CA GLN A 15 -23.67 15.61 22.42
C GLN A 15 -22.73 16.24 23.45
N SER A 16 -22.97 15.94 24.72
CA SER A 16 -22.09 16.36 25.81
C SER A 16 -20.70 15.88 25.48
N ILE A 17 -19.73 16.81 25.47
CA ILE A 17 -18.32 16.47 25.30
C ILE A 17 -17.99 15.41 26.35
N PRO A 18 -17.53 14.21 25.96
CA PRO A 18 -17.31 13.13 26.92
C PRO A 18 -16.25 13.55 27.93
N SER A 19 -16.44 13.16 29.19
CA SER A 19 -15.41 13.34 30.21
C SER A 19 -14.15 12.53 29.88
N ASP A 20 -13.02 12.89 30.48
CA ASP A 20 -11.74 12.19 30.26
C ASP A 20 -11.84 10.68 30.56
N ASP A 21 -12.58 10.31 31.62
CA ASP A 21 -12.82 8.91 31.98
C ASP A 21 -13.70 8.18 30.94
N GLU A 22 -14.71 8.86 30.37
CA GLU A 22 -15.53 8.30 29.30
C GLU A 22 -14.75 8.16 27.99
N LEU A 23 -13.89 9.12 27.65
CA LEU A 23 -12.98 9.02 26.51
C LEU A 23 -12.04 7.84 26.68
N HIS A 24 -11.45 7.67 27.86
CA HIS A 24 -10.57 6.54 28.16
C HIS A 24 -11.31 5.20 28.05
N ALA A 25 -12.48 5.07 28.67
CA ALA A 25 -13.28 3.85 28.62
C ALA A 25 -13.70 3.50 27.19
N ARG A 26 -14.14 4.48 26.39
CA ARG A 26 -14.49 4.29 24.97
C ARG A 26 -13.28 3.88 24.15
N ALA A 27 -12.12 4.54 24.34
CA ALA A 27 -10.90 4.17 23.65
C ALA A 27 -10.50 2.72 23.95
N HIS A 28 -10.52 2.33 25.23
CA HIS A 28 -10.23 0.96 25.63
C HIS A 28 -11.20 -0.04 24.99
N GLN A 29 -12.50 0.26 24.98
CA GLN A 29 -13.51 -0.57 24.33
C GLN A 29 -13.24 -0.73 22.83
N TYR A 30 -13.04 0.37 22.10
CA TYR A 30 -12.80 0.32 20.65
C TYR A 30 -11.50 -0.40 20.30
N ILE A 31 -10.45 -0.25 21.12
CA ILE A 31 -9.21 -1.01 20.94
C ILE A 31 -9.46 -2.51 21.12
N ALA A 32 -10.20 -2.90 22.16
CA ALA A 32 -10.51 -4.31 22.43
C ALA A 32 -11.38 -4.93 21.32
N GLU A 33 -12.45 -4.23 20.91
CA GLU A 33 -13.34 -4.67 19.83
C GLU A 33 -12.61 -4.77 18.49
N SER A 34 -11.82 -3.75 18.14
CA SER A 34 -11.01 -3.74 16.91
C SER A 34 -9.99 -4.87 16.92
N ASN A 35 -9.36 -5.15 18.05
CA ASN A 35 -8.41 -6.26 18.15
C ASN A 35 -9.08 -7.61 17.91
N GLN A 36 -10.29 -7.81 18.45
CA GLN A 36 -11.08 -9.01 18.21
C GLN A 36 -11.47 -9.14 16.73
N LEU A 37 -12.05 -8.09 16.16
CA LEU A 37 -12.57 -8.12 14.80
C LEU A 37 -11.46 -8.20 13.74
N ILE A 38 -10.46 -7.32 13.81
CA ILE A 38 -9.45 -7.14 12.75
C ILE A 38 -8.37 -8.22 12.82
N PHE A 39 -7.90 -8.58 14.01
CA PHE A 39 -6.75 -9.46 14.17
C PHE A 39 -7.09 -10.89 14.58
N GLN A 40 -8.35 -11.19 14.93
CA GLN A 40 -8.76 -12.56 15.28
C GLN A 40 -9.84 -13.10 14.35
N ASP A 41 -10.96 -12.40 14.16
CA ASP A 41 -12.11 -12.97 13.48
C ASP A 41 -12.08 -12.78 11.96
N LEU A 42 -11.79 -11.56 11.49
CA LEU A 42 -11.64 -11.29 10.05
C LEU A 42 -10.58 -12.19 9.38
N PRO A 43 -9.38 -12.44 9.96
CA PRO A 43 -8.40 -13.35 9.38
C PRO A 43 -8.93 -14.78 9.19
N LYS A 44 -9.72 -15.29 10.15
CA LYS A 44 -10.33 -16.63 10.07
C LYS A 44 -11.34 -16.69 8.92
N ILE A 45 -12.17 -15.66 8.77
CA ILE A 45 -13.17 -15.58 7.70
C ILE A 45 -12.50 -15.46 6.33
N ILE A 46 -11.54 -14.55 6.18
CA ILE A 46 -10.78 -14.40 4.92
C ILE A 46 -10.07 -15.70 4.55
N SER A 47 -9.46 -16.40 5.51
CA SER A 47 -8.82 -17.69 5.24
C SER A 47 -9.81 -18.74 4.77
N GLN A 48 -11.04 -18.76 5.30
CA GLN A 48 -12.10 -19.66 4.83
C GLN A 48 -12.61 -19.28 3.45
N ILE A 49 -12.75 -17.99 3.15
CA ILE A 49 -13.10 -17.49 1.82
C ILE A 49 -12.07 -17.96 0.79
N ILE A 50 -10.79 -17.80 1.10
CA ILE A 50 -9.64 -18.25 0.30
C ILE A 50 -9.65 -19.76 0.12
N ALA A 51 -9.69 -20.54 1.20
CA ALA A 51 -9.64 -22.00 1.13
C ALA A 51 -10.81 -22.63 0.35
N ARG A 52 -11.96 -21.95 0.29
CA ARG A 52 -13.16 -22.43 -0.40
C ARG A 52 -13.34 -21.85 -1.80
N ASP A 53 -12.42 -21.01 -2.27
CA ASP A 53 -12.54 -20.27 -3.54
C ASP A 53 -13.92 -19.58 -3.67
N VAL A 54 -14.39 -18.91 -2.62
CA VAL A 54 -15.79 -18.41 -2.57
C VAL A 54 -16.12 -17.51 -3.76
N TRP A 55 -15.17 -16.69 -4.22
CA TRP A 55 -15.36 -15.79 -5.36
C TRP A 55 -15.71 -16.50 -6.67
N LYS A 56 -15.27 -17.75 -6.85
CA LYS A 56 -15.63 -18.53 -8.05
C LYS A 56 -17.07 -19.02 -8.03
N LYS A 57 -17.69 -19.04 -6.84
CA LYS A 57 -19.03 -19.62 -6.55
C LYS A 57 -20.10 -18.56 -6.28
N ARG A 58 -19.75 -17.27 -6.38
CA ARG A 58 -20.68 -16.15 -6.26
C ARG A 58 -21.64 -16.10 -7.45
N THR A 59 -22.67 -15.26 -7.36
CA THR A 59 -23.65 -15.10 -8.44
C THR A 59 -22.97 -14.64 -9.72
N ASN A 60 -22.02 -13.72 -9.60
CA ASN A 60 -21.06 -13.41 -10.65
C ASN A 60 -19.73 -14.08 -10.31
N SER A 61 -19.32 -15.05 -11.11
CA SER A 61 -18.02 -15.71 -10.89
C SER A 61 -16.89 -14.72 -11.21
N TYR A 62 -16.01 -14.47 -10.24
CA TYR A 62 -14.85 -13.60 -10.41
C TYR A 62 -13.64 -14.39 -10.90
N ARG A 63 -12.78 -13.75 -11.70
CA ARG A 63 -11.58 -14.38 -12.26
C ARG A 63 -10.56 -14.74 -11.19
N ASN A 64 -10.36 -13.86 -10.22
CA ASN A 64 -9.37 -14.02 -9.15
C ASN A 64 -9.88 -13.38 -7.84
N PHE A 65 -9.13 -13.55 -6.76
CA PHE A 65 -9.48 -13.00 -5.46
C PHE A 65 -9.43 -11.47 -5.42
N GLY A 66 -8.53 -10.85 -6.19
CA GLY A 66 -8.41 -9.39 -6.27
C GLY A 66 -9.66 -8.72 -6.85
N GLU A 67 -10.22 -9.29 -7.91
CA GLU A 67 -11.42 -8.76 -8.56
C GLU A 67 -12.61 -8.82 -7.60
N TYR A 68 -12.77 -9.94 -6.90
CA TYR A 68 -13.75 -10.10 -5.84
C TYR A 68 -13.57 -9.11 -4.69
N ALA A 69 -12.32 -8.88 -4.28
CA ALA A 69 -12.00 -7.97 -3.19
C ALA A 69 -12.39 -6.52 -3.51
N LEU A 70 -12.05 -6.05 -4.73
CA LEU A 70 -12.31 -4.66 -5.14
C LEU A 70 -13.74 -4.42 -5.64
N ASN A 71 -14.51 -5.48 -5.91
CA ASN A 71 -15.88 -5.31 -6.40
C ASN A 71 -16.79 -4.71 -5.31
N GLN A 72 -17.40 -3.56 -5.62
CA GLN A 72 -18.25 -2.79 -4.70
C GLN A 72 -19.72 -3.21 -4.67
N THR A 73 -20.12 -4.18 -5.50
CA THR A 73 -21.48 -4.73 -5.42
C THR A 73 -21.62 -5.58 -4.14
N PRO A 74 -22.86 -5.86 -3.68
CA PRO A 74 -23.09 -6.78 -2.56
C PRO A 74 -22.55 -8.21 -2.79
N ASP A 75 -22.13 -8.51 -4.03
CA ASP A 75 -21.55 -9.80 -4.40
C ASP A 75 -20.03 -9.89 -4.15
N GLY A 76 -19.35 -8.74 -3.96
CA GLY A 76 -17.92 -8.62 -3.65
C GLY A 76 -17.62 -8.28 -2.17
N LEU A 77 -16.35 -8.00 -1.85
CA LEU A 77 -15.96 -7.52 -0.50
C LEU A 77 -16.05 -5.99 -0.34
N GLY A 78 -16.13 -5.24 -1.43
CA GLY A 78 -16.31 -3.80 -1.40
C GLY A 78 -15.11 -3.00 -0.88
N ILE A 79 -13.88 -3.48 -1.07
CA ILE A 79 -12.68 -2.71 -0.71
C ILE A 79 -12.55 -1.50 -1.66
N ALA A 80 -12.86 -0.30 -1.15
CA ALA A 80 -13.02 0.90 -1.98
C ALA A 80 -11.93 1.98 -1.79
N ASN A 81 -11.20 1.95 -0.68
CA ASN A 81 -10.21 2.97 -0.31
C ASN A 81 -8.93 2.35 0.29
N ASN A 82 -7.92 3.19 0.56
CA ASN A 82 -6.64 2.74 1.11
C ASN A 82 -6.77 2.12 2.51
N ASP A 83 -7.65 2.63 3.38
CA ASP A 83 -7.84 2.12 4.75
C ASP A 83 -8.43 0.70 4.76
N MET A 84 -9.44 0.45 3.93
CA MET A 84 -10.04 -0.88 3.74
C MET A 84 -9.03 -1.84 3.11
N LEU A 85 -8.20 -1.35 2.18
CA LEU A 85 -7.14 -2.15 1.57
C LEU A 85 -6.07 -2.52 2.61
N TRP A 86 -5.72 -1.59 3.50
CA TRP A 86 -4.85 -1.84 4.64
C TRP A 86 -5.47 -2.84 5.62
N LEU A 87 -6.76 -2.72 5.91
CA LEU A 87 -7.50 -3.64 6.77
C LEU A 87 -7.47 -5.07 6.20
N LEU A 88 -7.76 -5.22 4.90
CA LEU A 88 -7.68 -6.51 4.21
C LEU A 88 -6.25 -7.08 4.28
N ARG A 89 -5.23 -6.25 4.00
CA ARG A 89 -3.82 -6.67 4.09
C ARG A 89 -3.45 -7.16 5.49
N SER A 90 -3.91 -6.46 6.52
CA SER A 90 -3.67 -6.79 7.93
C SER A 90 -4.37 -8.09 8.33
N ALA A 91 -5.56 -8.35 7.80
CA ALA A 91 -6.29 -9.59 8.05
C ALA A 91 -5.74 -10.79 7.27
N MET A 92 -5.08 -10.55 6.12
CA MET A 92 -4.46 -11.59 5.32
C MET A 92 -3.10 -11.99 5.90
N ASN A 93 -2.87 -13.30 6.03
CA ASN A 93 -1.54 -13.83 6.37
C ASN A 93 -0.61 -13.84 5.15
N VAL A 94 -0.33 -12.64 4.59
CA VAL A 94 0.41 -12.43 3.33
C VAL A 94 1.86 -12.87 3.40
N LYS A 95 2.43 -13.01 4.60
CA LYS A 95 3.82 -13.42 4.79
C LYS A 95 4.01 -14.94 4.74
N THR A 96 2.93 -15.72 4.78
CA THR A 96 3.04 -17.18 4.89
C THR A 96 2.12 -17.95 3.95
N GLN A 97 0.82 -17.65 3.90
CA GLN A 97 -0.17 -18.50 3.23
C GLN A 97 -0.86 -17.81 2.06
N HIS A 98 -1.19 -16.53 2.20
CA HIS A 98 -2.09 -15.83 1.28
C HIS A 98 -1.36 -14.86 0.33
N ALA A 99 -0.05 -15.01 0.18
CA ALA A 99 0.80 -14.15 -0.66
C ALA A 99 0.32 -14.10 -2.12
N GLY A 100 -0.12 -15.23 -2.69
CA GLY A 100 -0.60 -15.31 -4.07
C GLY A 100 -1.89 -14.52 -4.29
N HIS A 101 -2.85 -14.71 -3.40
CA HIS A 101 -4.12 -13.97 -3.41
C HIS A 101 -3.91 -12.48 -3.16
N TRP A 102 -2.94 -12.12 -2.32
CA TRP A 102 -2.53 -10.72 -2.16
C TRP A 102 -1.91 -10.18 -3.45
N GLY A 103 -1.09 -10.96 -4.15
CA GLY A 103 -0.56 -10.61 -5.47
C GLY A 103 -1.65 -10.40 -6.53
N ASP A 104 -2.80 -11.05 -6.41
CA ASP A 104 -3.97 -10.77 -7.26
C ASP A 104 -4.62 -9.45 -6.89
N VAL A 105 -4.85 -9.18 -5.59
CA VAL A 105 -5.36 -7.88 -5.11
C VAL A 105 -4.46 -6.74 -5.59
N LEU A 106 -3.14 -6.85 -5.42
CA LEU A 106 -2.19 -5.83 -5.86
C LEU A 106 -2.25 -5.57 -7.36
N GLY A 107 -2.50 -6.60 -8.18
CA GLY A 107 -2.61 -6.45 -9.64
C GLY A 107 -3.87 -5.69 -10.05
N GLU A 108 -5.00 -6.00 -9.43
CA GLU A 108 -6.26 -5.29 -9.67
C GLU A 108 -6.21 -3.85 -9.14
N VAL A 109 -5.58 -3.63 -7.98
CA VAL A 109 -5.33 -2.29 -7.43
C VAL A 109 -4.48 -1.46 -8.40
N ASP A 110 -3.34 -1.99 -8.87
CA ASP A 110 -2.45 -1.26 -9.78
C ASP A 110 -3.19 -0.84 -11.07
N THR A 111 -4.04 -1.73 -11.58
CA THR A 111 -4.85 -1.49 -12.78
C THR A 111 -5.93 -0.43 -12.55
N SER A 112 -6.65 -0.54 -11.43
CA SER A 112 -7.74 0.38 -11.07
C SER A 112 -7.21 1.80 -10.83
N VAL A 113 -6.16 1.93 -10.01
CA VAL A 113 -5.55 3.23 -9.67
C VAL A 113 -4.98 3.93 -10.91
N ARG A 114 -4.34 3.19 -11.82
CA ARG A 114 -3.85 3.76 -13.09
C ARG A 114 -4.98 4.25 -13.99
N SER A 115 -6.07 3.50 -14.04
CA SER A 115 -7.25 3.86 -14.84
C SER A 115 -7.91 5.12 -14.29
N TYR A 116 -8.10 5.18 -12.97
CA TYR A 116 -8.61 6.34 -12.27
C TYR A 116 -7.73 7.58 -12.47
N ALA A 117 -6.41 7.46 -12.26
CA ALA A 117 -5.48 8.57 -12.46
C ALA A 117 -5.50 9.09 -13.91
N LYS A 118 -5.64 8.19 -14.89
CA LYS A 118 -5.79 8.57 -16.30
C LYS A 118 -7.10 9.32 -16.55
N GLU A 119 -8.21 8.84 -16.00
CA GLU A 119 -9.54 9.44 -16.16
C GLU A 119 -9.60 10.85 -15.54
N LYS A 120 -9.10 10.99 -14.32
CA LYS A 120 -9.06 12.25 -13.56
C LYS A 120 -7.88 13.16 -13.92
N LYS A 121 -7.01 12.72 -14.85
CA LYS A 121 -5.78 13.42 -15.27
C LYS A 121 -4.81 13.72 -14.12
N ILE A 122 -4.77 12.84 -13.12
CA ILE A 122 -3.87 12.94 -11.98
C ILE A 122 -2.48 12.44 -12.41
N PRO A 123 -1.41 13.23 -12.23
CA PRO A 123 -0.05 12.77 -12.42
C PRO A 123 0.27 11.57 -11.52
N ILE A 124 0.82 10.50 -12.09
CA ILE A 124 1.21 9.28 -11.35
C ILE A 124 2.14 9.56 -10.15
N LYS A 125 2.88 10.67 -10.18
CA LYS A 125 3.77 11.12 -9.09
C LYS A 125 3.02 11.48 -7.80
N GLU A 126 1.75 11.85 -7.90
CA GLU A 126 0.89 12.26 -6.78
C GLU A 126 0.16 11.08 -6.13
N LEU A 127 0.33 9.87 -6.67
CA LEU A 127 -0.22 8.64 -6.09
C LEU A 127 0.70 8.07 -4.99
N HIS A 128 0.10 7.42 -4.00
CA HIS A 128 0.79 6.85 -2.85
C HIS A 128 1.74 5.72 -3.26
N GLY A 129 2.96 5.78 -2.73
CA GLY A 129 3.98 4.76 -2.92
C GLY A 129 3.97 3.67 -1.86
N ASP A 130 3.39 3.94 -0.69
CA ASP A 130 3.27 3.01 0.42
C ASP A 130 1.82 3.01 0.92
N LEU A 131 1.28 1.83 1.19
CA LEU A 131 -0.08 1.69 1.72
C LEU A 131 -0.18 2.19 3.18
N SER A 132 0.94 2.32 3.87
CA SER A 132 1.02 2.80 5.25
C SER A 132 1.34 4.30 5.38
N GLU A 133 1.64 4.98 4.26
CA GLU A 133 1.78 6.43 4.26
C GLU A 133 0.37 7.05 4.40
N GLN A 134 0.13 7.71 5.53
CA GLN A 134 -1.12 8.42 5.83
C GLN A 134 -1.07 9.91 5.48
N ASP A 135 0.11 10.41 5.08
CA ASP A 135 0.29 11.81 4.71
C ASP A 135 -0.18 12.03 3.27
N ASP A 136 -1.38 12.56 3.11
CA ASP A 136 -1.97 12.79 1.79
C ASP A 136 -1.46 14.11 1.17
N PRO A 137 -0.86 14.08 -0.03
CA PRO A 137 -0.47 15.31 -0.72
C PRO A 137 -1.67 16.07 -1.35
N ASN A 138 -2.86 15.45 -1.47
CA ASN A 138 -4.03 16.07 -2.10
C ASN A 138 -5.36 15.82 -1.33
N PRO A 139 -5.94 16.85 -0.68
CA PRO A 139 -7.20 16.76 0.05
C PRO A 139 -8.43 16.32 -0.77
N GLU A 140 -8.47 16.64 -2.07
CA GLU A 140 -9.62 16.32 -2.94
C GLU A 140 -9.78 14.80 -3.15
N LEU A 141 -8.67 14.04 -3.09
CA LEU A 141 -8.70 12.59 -3.26
C LEU A 141 -9.26 11.86 -2.04
N PHE A 142 -9.08 12.46 -0.85
CA PHE A 142 -9.60 11.92 0.40
C PHE A 142 -11.14 11.95 0.43
N GLU A 143 -11.74 12.99 -0.14
CA GLU A 143 -13.20 13.12 -0.22
C GLU A 143 -13.85 12.09 -1.16
N GLU A 144 -13.14 11.66 -2.21
CA GLU A 144 -13.68 10.69 -3.18
C GLU A 144 -13.68 9.24 -2.66
N ASN A 145 -13.11 8.98 -1.47
CA ASN A 145 -13.08 7.66 -0.83
C ASN A 145 -12.59 6.54 -1.78
N VAL A 146 -11.48 6.81 -2.47
CA VAL A 146 -10.95 5.98 -3.57
C VAL A 146 -9.56 5.43 -3.24
N ILE A 147 -9.21 4.27 -3.81
CA ILE A 147 -7.86 3.73 -3.71
C ILE A 147 -6.91 4.60 -4.54
N THR A 148 -5.83 5.06 -3.92
CA THR A 148 -4.76 5.87 -4.55
C THR A 148 -3.38 5.26 -4.37
N TYR A 149 -3.28 4.13 -3.66
CA TYR A 149 -2.06 3.35 -3.50
C TYR A 149 -1.62 2.70 -4.82
N LEU A 150 -0.42 3.03 -5.30
CA LEU A 150 0.17 2.48 -6.52
C LEU A 150 1.33 1.52 -6.20
N PRO A 151 1.06 0.21 -6.00
CA PRO A 151 2.04 -0.74 -5.51
C PRO A 151 3.24 -0.93 -6.45
N SER A 152 3.07 -0.84 -7.78
CA SER A 152 4.19 -0.98 -8.73
C SER A 152 5.30 0.06 -8.55
N ARG A 153 4.97 1.25 -8.03
CA ARG A 153 5.95 2.30 -7.71
C ARG A 153 6.61 2.10 -6.35
N SER A 154 6.00 1.31 -5.48
CA SER A 154 6.55 1.00 -4.17
C SER A 154 7.89 0.27 -4.29
N ARG A 155 8.78 0.58 -3.35
CA ARG A 155 9.99 -0.20 -3.07
C ARG A 155 9.74 -1.30 -2.03
N SER A 156 8.52 -1.35 -1.47
CA SER A 156 8.09 -2.32 -0.48
C SER A 156 8.04 -3.75 -1.04
N SER A 157 7.71 -4.70 -0.17
CA SER A 157 7.43 -6.10 -0.55
C SER A 157 6.34 -6.20 -1.62
N ASP A 158 5.34 -5.33 -1.59
CA ASP A 158 4.20 -5.39 -2.49
C ASP A 158 4.62 -5.06 -3.93
N GLY A 159 5.37 -3.96 -4.10
CA GLY A 159 5.91 -3.57 -5.40
C GLY A 159 6.94 -4.57 -5.93
N GLN A 160 7.73 -5.18 -5.05
CA GLN A 160 8.66 -6.24 -5.42
C GLN A 160 7.92 -7.53 -5.84
N LEU A 161 6.83 -7.89 -5.15
CA LEU A 161 6.01 -9.05 -5.48
C LEU A 161 5.36 -8.91 -6.88
N LEU A 162 4.82 -7.73 -7.20
CA LEU A 162 4.30 -7.44 -8.55
C LEU A 162 5.38 -7.50 -9.62
N LYS A 163 6.56 -6.93 -9.36
CA LYS A 163 7.70 -6.99 -10.29
C LYS A 163 8.15 -8.43 -10.52
N LEU A 164 8.13 -9.26 -9.48
CA LEU A 164 8.50 -10.68 -9.59
C LEU A 164 7.52 -11.44 -10.46
N LYS A 165 6.21 -11.24 -10.24
CA LYS A 165 5.12 -11.86 -11.02
C LYS A 165 5.32 -11.65 -12.53
N MET A 166 5.77 -10.46 -12.93
CA MET A 166 6.03 -10.12 -14.33
C MET A 166 7.39 -10.61 -14.86
N LYS A 167 8.43 -10.56 -14.03
CA LYS A 167 9.82 -10.83 -14.47
C LYS A 167 10.17 -12.32 -14.45
N ASP A 168 9.76 -13.02 -13.41
CA ASP A 168 10.07 -14.43 -13.19
C ASP A 168 8.88 -15.12 -12.50
N PRO A 169 7.92 -15.64 -13.29
CA PRO A 169 6.74 -16.32 -12.75
C PRO A 169 7.07 -17.57 -11.93
N GLN A 170 8.17 -18.26 -12.20
CA GLN A 170 8.57 -19.45 -11.45
C GLN A 170 9.08 -19.07 -10.05
N ALA A 171 9.96 -18.07 -9.97
CA ALA A 171 10.40 -17.53 -8.69
C ALA A 171 9.24 -16.90 -7.90
N TYR A 172 8.30 -16.25 -8.58
CA TYR A 172 7.06 -15.76 -7.95
C TYR A 172 6.28 -16.88 -7.26
N GLU A 173 6.07 -18.01 -7.95
CA GLU A 173 5.34 -19.14 -7.39
C GLU A 173 6.06 -19.72 -6.16
N HIS A 174 7.38 -19.81 -6.18
CA HIS A 174 8.16 -20.24 -5.02
C HIS A 174 8.06 -19.28 -3.83
N VAL A 175 8.02 -17.97 -4.07
CA VAL A 175 7.79 -16.97 -3.03
C VAL A 175 6.39 -17.09 -2.44
N VAL A 176 5.37 -17.24 -3.30
CA VAL A 176 3.98 -17.36 -2.88
C VAL A 176 3.73 -18.62 -2.06
N GLN A 177 4.38 -19.74 -2.41
CA GLN A 177 4.32 -21.00 -1.69
C GLN A 177 5.17 -21.02 -0.41
N GLY A 178 5.87 -19.93 -0.08
CA GLY A 178 6.75 -19.85 1.08
C GLY A 178 8.02 -20.70 0.96
N LYS A 179 8.36 -21.18 -0.24
CA LYS A 179 9.56 -21.99 -0.52
C LYS A 179 10.84 -21.16 -0.60
N MET A 180 10.72 -19.86 -0.89
CA MET A 180 11.84 -18.92 -0.91
C MET A 180 11.40 -17.54 -0.42
N GLY A 181 12.33 -16.77 0.12
CA GLY A 181 12.08 -15.38 0.48
C GLY A 181 12.09 -14.44 -0.73
N LEU A 182 11.33 -13.33 -0.65
CA LEU A 182 11.32 -12.31 -1.71
C LEU A 182 12.72 -11.70 -1.98
N LYS A 183 13.56 -11.60 -0.94
CA LYS A 183 14.96 -11.14 -1.05
C LYS A 183 15.85 -12.14 -1.77
N GLU A 184 15.54 -13.43 -1.68
CA GLU A 184 16.29 -14.50 -2.36
C GLU A 184 15.89 -14.55 -3.84
N ALA A 185 14.64 -14.25 -4.16
CA ALA A 185 14.13 -14.15 -5.53
C ALA A 185 14.68 -12.93 -6.29
N PHE A 186 15.05 -11.87 -5.56
CA PHE A 186 15.79 -10.73 -6.09
C PHE A 186 17.17 -10.63 -5.43
N PRO A 187 18.13 -11.50 -5.80
CA PRO A 187 19.48 -11.38 -5.28
C PRO A 187 20.00 -10.00 -5.65
N GLN A 188 20.28 -9.17 -4.64
CA GLN A 188 20.91 -7.88 -4.88
C GLN A 188 22.26 -8.16 -5.53
N THR A 189 22.48 -7.60 -6.72
CA THR A 189 23.81 -7.59 -7.31
C THR A 189 24.73 -7.00 -6.25
N PRO A 190 25.80 -7.72 -5.83
CA PRO A 190 26.71 -7.19 -4.84
C PRO A 190 27.18 -5.84 -5.36
N LYS A 191 26.89 -4.77 -4.60
CA LYS A 191 27.37 -3.43 -4.95
C LYS A 191 28.88 -3.58 -5.08
N LYS A 192 29.39 -3.48 -6.31
CA LYS A 192 30.85 -3.41 -6.54
C LYS A 192 31.34 -2.33 -5.60
N LYS A 193 32.23 -2.69 -4.66
CA LYS A 193 32.92 -1.70 -3.83
C LYS A 193 33.74 -0.86 -4.81
N LEU A 194 33.14 0.22 -5.28
CA LEU A 194 33.82 1.20 -6.11
C LEU A 194 35.04 1.67 -5.31
N HIS A 195 36.21 1.70 -5.94
CA HIS A 195 37.36 2.32 -5.29
C HIS A 195 37.01 3.77 -4.92
N PRO A 196 37.59 4.35 -3.85
CA PRO A 196 37.23 5.69 -3.38
C PRO A 196 37.18 6.75 -4.50
N ILE A 197 38.10 6.66 -5.46
CA ILE A 197 38.18 7.55 -6.64
C ILE A 197 36.98 7.38 -7.59
N GLU A 198 36.47 6.16 -7.78
CA GLU A 198 35.28 5.89 -8.62
C GLU A 198 33.99 6.33 -7.93
N SER A 199 33.92 6.21 -6.60
CA SER A 199 32.81 6.73 -5.78
C SER A 199 32.72 8.25 -5.86
N VAL A 200 33.88 8.92 -5.78
CA VAL A 200 34.04 10.37 -5.99
C VAL A 200 33.57 10.76 -7.39
N LYS A 201 34.03 10.05 -8.44
CA LYS A 201 33.60 10.29 -9.83
C LYS A 201 32.09 10.23 -10.02
N ASN A 202 31.37 9.37 -9.31
CA ASN A 202 29.92 9.25 -9.42
C ASN A 202 29.16 10.32 -8.61
N LYS A 203 29.68 10.72 -7.44
CA LYS A 203 29.10 11.80 -6.62
C LYS A 203 29.14 13.17 -7.29
N PHE A 204 30.08 13.38 -8.21
CA PHE A 204 30.25 14.62 -8.97
C PHE A 204 29.69 14.54 -10.40
N SER A 205 28.76 13.62 -10.65
CA SER A 205 28.09 13.49 -11.97
C SER A 205 27.20 14.68 -12.33
N SER A 206 26.84 15.52 -11.36
CA SER A 206 26.13 16.79 -11.54
C SER A 206 27.04 17.98 -11.87
N LEU A 207 28.37 17.84 -11.76
CA LEU A 207 29.32 18.88 -12.13
C LEU A 207 29.53 18.93 -13.64
N SER A 208 29.89 20.10 -14.15
CA SER A 208 30.30 20.24 -15.55
C SER A 208 31.56 19.40 -15.82
N LYS A 209 31.77 19.05 -17.10
CA LYS A 209 32.95 18.25 -17.50
C LYS A 209 34.28 18.94 -17.08
N SER A 210 34.32 20.26 -17.17
CA SER A 210 35.45 21.10 -16.76
C SER A 210 35.73 21.00 -15.26
N ASP A 211 34.70 21.16 -14.42
CA ASP A 211 34.87 21.13 -12.96
C ASP A 211 35.30 19.75 -12.46
N ARG A 212 34.82 18.70 -13.15
CA ARG A 212 35.21 17.32 -12.87
C ARG A 212 36.67 17.03 -13.23
N GLU A 213 37.16 17.57 -14.33
CA GLU A 213 38.57 17.44 -14.74
C GLU A 213 39.50 18.23 -13.81
N ALA A 214 39.13 19.46 -13.43
CA ALA A 214 39.88 20.29 -12.50
C ALA A 214 39.98 19.64 -11.10
N PHE A 215 38.90 19.07 -10.60
CA PHE A 215 38.88 18.38 -9.30
C PHE A 215 39.72 17.09 -9.30
N LEU A 216 39.72 16.34 -10.41
CA LEU A 216 40.58 15.16 -10.55
C LEU A 216 42.06 15.54 -10.60
N ALA A 217 42.40 16.60 -11.33
CA ALA A 217 43.78 17.12 -11.39
C ALA A 217 44.26 17.61 -10.01
N TRP A 218 43.41 18.31 -9.26
CA TRP A 218 43.73 18.71 -7.88
C TRP A 218 43.97 17.50 -6.97
N LEU A 219 43.13 16.45 -7.04
CA LEU A 219 43.33 15.23 -6.26
C LEU A 219 44.64 14.51 -6.58
N GLU A 220 45.08 14.54 -7.84
CA GLU A 220 46.31 13.91 -8.29
C GLU A 220 47.53 14.68 -7.79
N GLN A 221 47.48 16.01 -7.85
CA GLN A 221 48.50 16.90 -7.30
C GLN A 221 48.60 16.80 -5.77
N GLU A 222 47.48 16.72 -5.05
CA GLU A 222 47.49 16.59 -3.59
C GLU A 222 48.07 15.25 -3.14
N LYS A 223 47.91 14.20 -3.95
CA LYS A 223 48.46 12.87 -3.70
C LYS A 223 49.98 12.81 -3.91
N GLU A 224 50.50 13.61 -4.84
CA GLU A 224 51.95 13.80 -5.02
C GLU A 224 52.57 14.63 -3.89
N ASN A 225 51.84 15.59 -3.32
CA ASN A 225 52.29 16.39 -2.17
C ASN A 225 52.28 15.65 -0.82
N LEU A 226 51.65 14.47 -0.75
CA LEU A 226 51.57 13.62 0.44
C LEU A 226 52.59 12.46 0.43
N LEU A 227 53.44 12.37 -0.59
CA LEU A 227 54.58 11.46 -0.71
C LEU A 227 55.89 12.18 -0.33
#